data_AF-A0A957WWG3-F1
#
_entry.id   AF-A0A957WWG3-F1
#
_cell.length_a   1.000
_cell.length_b   1.000
_cell.length_c   1.000
_cell.angle_alpha   90.00
_cell.angle_beta   90.00
_cell.angle_gamma   90.00
#
_symmetry.space_group_name_H-M   'P 1'
#
loop_
_entity.id
_entity.type
_entity.pdbx_description
1 polymer ?
#
loop_
_entity_poly.entity_id
_entity_poly.type
_entity_poly.pdbx_seq_one_letter_code
_entity_poly.pdbx_strand_id
1 'polypeptide(L)' 'FVANVLQQVLDRAIQVHGALGMTDDTPLAHWYRHERAARIYDGPDEVHKWVVARQVLRDYQ' A
#
# COMPACT_ATOMS: atom_id res chain seq x y z
N PHE A 1 6.44 -2.23 -2.92
CA PHE A 1 5.73 -3.13 -3.88
C PHE A 1 4.52 -3.78 -3.21
N VAL A 2 4.70 -4.54 -2.11
CA VAL A 2 3.61 -5.26 -1.42
C VAL A 2 2.54 -4.32 -0.83
N ALA A 3 2.92 -3.26 -0.11
CA ALA A 3 1.98 -2.28 0.44
C ALA A 3 1.10 -1.61 -0.63
N ASN A 4 1.64 -1.43 -1.85
CA ASN A 4 0.88 -0.85 -2.94
C ASN A 4 -0.19 -1.79 -3.48
N VAL A 5 0.16 -3.07 -3.63
CA VAL A 5 -0.79 -4.12 -4.05
C VAL A 5 -1.90 -4.28 -3.02
N LEU A 6 -1.55 -4.34 -1.73
CA LEU A 6 -2.54 -4.52 -0.66
C LEU A 6 -3.55 -3.37 -0.63
N GLN A 7 -3.10 -2.13 -0.76
CA GLN A 7 -4.02 -0.99 -0.79
C GLN A 7 -4.93 -0.99 -2.03
N GLN A 8 -4.45 -1.43 -3.20
CA GLN A 8 -5.30 -1.58 -4.39
C GLN A 8 -6.34 -2.69 -4.24
N VAL A 9 -6.01 -3.78 -3.56
CA VAL A 9 -6.95 -4.86 -3.26
C VAL A 9 -8.02 -4.38 -2.29
N LEU A 10 -7.62 -3.67 -1.23
CA LEU A 10 -8.55 -3.09 -0.24
C LEU A 10 -9.50 -2.09 -0.89
N ASP A 11 -9.00 -1.20 -1.74
CA ASP A 11 -9.82 -0.21 -2.45
C ASP A 11 -10.90 -0.88 -3.31
N ARG A 12 -10.52 -1.91 -4.08
CA ARG A 12 -11.47 -2.72 -4.86
C ARG A 12 -12.49 -3.45 -3.98
N ALA A 13 -12.05 -4.01 -2.85
CA ALA A 13 -12.93 -4.71 -1.92
C ALA A 13 -13.96 -3.74 -1.31
N ILE A 14 -13.54 -2.55 -0.89
CA ILE A 14 -14.43 -1.49 -0.38
C ILE A 14 -15.43 -1.08 -1.46
N GLN A 15 -14.96 -0.85 -2.69
CA GLN A 15 -15.82 -0.44 -3.80
C GLN A 15 -16.94 -1.46 -4.09
N VAL A 16 -16.65 -2.76 -4.01
CA VAL A 16 -17.64 -3.84 -4.20
C VAL A 16 -18.66 -3.88 -3.05
N HIS A 17 -18.24 -3.59 -1.82
CA HIS A 17 -19.14 -3.54 -0.65
C HIS A 17 -19.94 -2.24 -0.55
N GLY A 18 -19.60 -1.22 -1.34
CA GLY A 18 -20.25 0.09 -1.27
C GLY A 18 -20.08 0.74 0.11
N ALA A 19 -21.14 1.37 0.62
CA ALA A 19 -21.09 2.07 1.91
C ALA A 19 -20.70 1.14 3.08
N LEU A 20 -21.06 -0.14 3.03
CA LEU A 20 -20.70 -1.15 4.04
C LEU A 20 -19.18 -1.35 4.13
N GLY A 21 -18.44 -1.20 3.03
CA GLY A 21 -16.98 -1.29 3.04
C GLY A 21 -16.29 -0.15 3.81
N MET A 22 -17.03 0.92 4.11
CA MET A 22 -16.54 2.08 4.87
C MET A 22 -16.98 2.06 6.34
N THR A 23 -17.80 1.09 6.77
CA THR A 23 -18.22 0.96 8.17
C THR A 23 -17.29 0.01 8.94
N ASP A 24 -17.39 0.05 10.26
CA ASP A 24 -16.69 -0.90 11.15
C ASP A 24 -17.41 -2.27 11.21
N ASP A 25 -18.48 -2.48 10.43
CA ASP A 25 -19.16 -3.78 10.31
C ASP A 25 -18.33 -4.78 9.47
N THR A 26 -17.37 -4.27 8.70
CA THR A 26 -16.37 -5.07 7.99
C THR A 26 -14.97 -4.69 8.46
N PRO A 27 -13.98 -5.61 8.39
CA PRO A 27 -12.59 -5.26 8.73
C PRO A 27 -11.94 -4.33 7.69
N LEU A 28 -12.59 -4.07 6.56
CA LEU A 28 -12.02 -3.35 5.41
C LEU A 28 -11.63 -1.91 5.77
N ALA A 29 -12.48 -1.19 6.50
CA ALA A 29 -12.22 0.19 6.91
C ALA A 29 -11.03 0.30 7.89
N HIS A 30 -10.83 -0.71 8.73
CA HIS A 30 -9.67 -0.79 9.62
C HIS A 30 -8.38 -1.02 8.82
N TRP A 31 -8.36 -2.04 7.97
CA TRP A 31 -7.18 -2.37 7.16
C TRP A 31 -6.80 -1.25 6.21
N TYR A 32 -7.77 -0.58 5.58
CA TYR A 32 -7.50 0.55 4.70
C TYR A 32 -6.74 1.69 5.40
N ARG A 33 -7.15 2.02 6.64
CA ARG A 33 -6.46 3.02 7.46
C ARG A 33 -5.08 2.56 7.90
N HIS A 34 -4.96 1.29 8.32
CA HIS A 34 -3.69 0.71 8.76
C HIS A 34 -2.65 0.68 7.63
N GLU A 35 -3.05 0.26 6.44
CA GLU A 35 -2.15 0.16 5.28
C GLU A 35 -1.71 1.51 4.73
N ARG A 36 -2.61 2.51 4.75
CA ARG A 36 -2.23 3.88 4.39
C ARG A 36 -1.12 4.42 5.27
N ALA A 37 -1.20 4.07 6.55
CA ALA A 37 -0.27 4.42 7.59
C ALA A 37 1.08 3.68 7.41
N ALA A 38 1.07 2.38 7.07
CA ALA A 38 2.27 1.59 6.80
C ALA A 38 3.19 2.20 5.71
N ARG A 39 2.61 2.90 4.72
CA ARG A 39 3.39 3.59 3.67
C ARG A 39 4.26 4.76 4.15
N ILE A 40 4.04 5.21 5.38
CA ILE A 40 4.81 6.30 5.98
C ILE A 40 5.90 5.72 6.88
N TYR A 41 5.56 4.70 7.67
CA TYR A 41 6.45 4.20 8.73
C TYR A 41 7.60 3.35 8.18
N ASP A 42 7.35 2.53 7.16
CA ASP A 42 8.33 1.58 6.60
C ASP A 42 9.20 2.21 5.47
N GLY A 43 9.30 3.53 5.45
CA GLY A 43 9.96 4.26 4.36
C GLY A 43 9.03 4.51 3.17
N PRO A 44 8.95 5.76 2.66
CA PRO A 44 8.14 6.08 1.50
C PRO A 44 8.50 5.22 0.27
N ASP A 45 7.52 4.92 -0.57
CA ASP A 45 7.70 4.14 -1.80
C ASP A 45 8.84 4.71 -2.69
N GLU A 46 9.09 6.01 -2.62
CA GLU A 46 10.17 6.71 -3.33
C GLU A 46 11.56 6.29 -2.84
N VAL A 47 11.73 6.10 -1.52
CA VAL A 47 13.00 5.63 -0.93
C VAL A 47 13.28 4.22 -1.40
N HIS A 48 12.26 3.35 -1.40
CA HIS A 48 12.38 1.98 -1.92
C HIS A 48 12.77 1.96 -3.40
N LYS A 49 12.14 2.78 -4.24
CA LYS A 49 12.49 2.89 -5.67
C LYS A 49 13.92 3.36 -5.86
N TRP A 50 14.36 4.34 -5.08
CA TRP A 50 15.71 4.88 -5.19
C TRP A 50 16.79 3.86 -4.78
N VAL A 51 16.56 3.10 -3.70
CA VAL A 51 17.47 2.02 -3.29
C VAL A 51 17.60 0.97 -4.39
N VAL A 52 16.47 0.53 -4.97
CA VAL A 52 16.47 -0.43 -6.09
C VAL A 52 17.21 0.15 -7.30
N ALA A 53 16.93 1.41 -7.68
CA ALA A 53 17.59 2.05 -8.81
C ALA A 53 19.11 2.14 -8.64
N ARG A 54 19.58 2.51 -7.43
CA ARG A 54 21.01 2.53 -7.10
C ARG A 54 21.63 1.14 -7.21
N GLN A 55 20.94 0.11 -6.75
CA GLN A 55 21.44 -1.26 -6.81
C GLN A 55 21.53 -1.77 -8.25
N VAL A 56 20.51 -1.51 -9.08
CA VAL A 56 20.52 -1.88 -10.50
C VAL A 56 21.64 -1.16 -11.25
N LEU A 57 21.79 0.15 -11.07
CA LEU A 57 22.81 0.94 -11.78
C LEU A 57 24.25 0.55 -11.40
N ARG A 58 24.47 -0.06 -10.23
CA ARG A 58 25.79 -0.53 -9.80
C ARG A 58 26.34 -1.63 -10.70
N ASP A 59 25.47 -2.44 -11.30
CA ASP A 59 25.87 -3.54 -12.20
C ASP A 59 26.16 -3.05 -13.64
N TYR A 60 25.92 -1.76 -13.93
CA TYR A 60 26.17 -1.12 -15.23
C TYR A 60 27.32 -0.08 -15.19
N GLN A 61 28.01 0.08 -14.05
CA GLN A 61 29.26 0.83 -13.92
C GLN A 61 30.45 -0.13 -13.90
#